data_AF-A0A5C6CSL3-F1
#
_entry.id   AF-A0A5C6CSL3-F1
#
_cell.length_a   1.000
_cell.length_b   1.000
_cell.length_c   1.000
_cell.angle_alpha   90.00
_cell.angle_beta   90.00
_cell.angle_gamma   90.00
#
_symmetry.space_group_name_H-M   'P 1'
#
loop_
_entity.id
_entity.type
_entity.pdbx_description
1 polymer ?
#
loop_
_entity_poly.entity_id
_entity_poly.type
_entity_poly.pdbx_seq_one_letter_code
_entity_poly.pdbx_strand_id
1 'polypeptide(L)'
;MQIYGPFRMSASQNAGGAQRTQTPSPNLTTPKKSASPVDQLDLSSAASGVNRLEGAIAGGGEIRVDRVADLRRQIASGNYDTPEKLDAALDRMLDQLA
;
A
#
# COMPACT_ATOMS: atom_id res chain seq x y z
N MET A 1 -27.61 27.44 -43.16
CA MET A 1 -26.26 26.87 -42.98
C MET A 1 -26.12 26.39 -41.55
N GLN A 2 -26.00 25.07 -41.36
CA GLN A 2 -25.82 24.41 -40.06
C GLN A 2 -24.31 24.24 -39.82
N ILE A 3 -23.83 24.63 -38.62
CA ILE A 3 -22.45 24.39 -38.20
C ILE A 3 -22.48 23.30 -37.12
N TYR A 4 -21.77 22.22 -37.40
CA TYR A 4 -21.64 21.00 -36.61
C TYR A 4 -20.40 21.09 -35.70
N GLY A 5 -20.49 20.66 -34.43
CA GLY A 5 -19.32 20.54 -33.54
C GLY A 5 -19.66 20.34 -32.05
N PRO A 6 -19.08 19.32 -31.35
CA PRO A 6 -19.41 18.99 -29.97
C PRO A 6 -18.53 19.74 -28.96
N PHE A 7 -18.59 21.08 -28.96
CA PHE A 7 -17.90 21.88 -27.95
C PHE A 7 -18.90 22.79 -27.23
N ARG A 8 -19.12 22.52 -25.94
CA ARG A 8 -19.78 23.45 -25.01
C ARG A 8 -18.66 24.18 -24.25
N MET A 9 -18.35 25.41 -24.65
CA MET A 9 -17.58 26.31 -23.79
C MET A 9 -18.53 26.88 -22.74
N SER A 10 -18.38 26.46 -21.48
CA SER A 10 -19.01 27.14 -20.35
C SER A 10 -18.13 28.34 -20.00
N ALA A 11 -18.57 29.54 -20.39
CA ALA A 11 -17.97 30.78 -19.91
C ALA A 11 -18.16 30.85 -18.39
N SER A 12 -17.08 31.14 -17.67
CA SER A 12 -17.11 31.48 -16.24
C SER A 12 -17.96 32.73 -16.04
N GLN A 13 -19.19 32.57 -15.57
CA GLN A 13 -20.00 33.70 -15.13
C GLN A 13 -19.65 34.02 -13.68
N ASN A 14 -18.80 35.03 -13.51
CA ASN A 14 -18.67 35.76 -12.26
C ASN A 14 -19.69 36.91 -12.28
N ALA A 15 -20.68 36.85 -11.39
CA ALA A 15 -21.47 38.00 -10.96
C ALA A 15 -22.06 37.67 -9.59
N GLY A 16 -21.79 38.55 -8.63
CA GLY A 16 -22.11 38.35 -7.22
C GLY A 16 -23.60 38.46 -6.88
N GLY A 17 -23.90 37.94 -5.68
CA GLY A 17 -24.95 38.45 -4.81
C GLY A 17 -26.37 37.93 -5.07
N ALA A 18 -26.80 36.94 -4.29
CA ALA A 18 -27.95 37.05 -3.40
C ALA A 18 -28.24 35.67 -2.78
N GLN A 19 -28.05 35.57 -1.47
CA GLN A 19 -28.52 34.47 -0.63
C GLN A 19 -30.02 34.24 -0.82
N ARG A 20 -30.42 32.99 -1.09
CA ARG A 20 -31.76 32.52 -0.72
C ARG A 20 -31.66 31.12 -0.13
N THR A 21 -32.12 31.05 1.11
CA THR A 21 -32.08 29.93 2.04
C THR A 21 -32.87 28.72 1.51
N GLN A 22 -32.19 27.58 1.40
CA GLN A 22 -32.83 26.27 1.43
C GLN A 22 -31.99 25.38 2.35
N THR A 23 -32.63 24.82 3.37
CA THR A 23 -32.08 23.81 4.27
C THR A 23 -32.31 22.43 3.67
N PRO A 24 -31.25 21.62 3.50
CA PRO A 24 -31.37 20.17 3.53
C PRO A 24 -30.40 19.54 4.55
N SER A 25 -30.98 18.66 5.38
CA SER A 25 -30.46 17.50 6.13
C SER A 25 -28.98 17.47 6.60
N PRO A 26 -28.71 17.03 7.85
CA PRO A 26 -27.35 16.70 8.28
C PRO A 26 -26.89 15.43 7.57
N ASN A 27 -26.38 15.60 6.35
CA ASN A 27 -25.63 14.57 5.67
C ASN A 27 -24.31 14.46 6.42
N LEU A 28 -24.13 13.36 7.17
CA LEU A 28 -22.89 13.04 7.82
C LEU A 28 -21.76 13.23 6.80
N THR A 29 -20.87 14.17 7.08
CA THR A 29 -19.65 14.39 6.32
C THR A 29 -18.74 13.18 6.54
N THR A 30 -18.99 12.10 5.80
CA THR A 30 -17.90 11.18 5.49
C THR A 30 -16.92 12.00 4.63
N PRO A 31 -15.67 12.23 5.09
CA PRO A 31 -14.68 12.87 4.25
C PRO A 31 -14.53 12.01 3.00
N LYS A 32 -14.98 12.54 1.86
CA LYS A 32 -14.74 11.94 0.56
C LYS A 32 -13.22 12.04 0.37
N LYS A 33 -12.49 10.98 0.73
CA LYS A 33 -11.04 10.89 0.46
C LYS A 33 -10.86 11.24 -1.00
N SER A 34 -10.21 12.37 -1.26
CA SER A 34 -9.71 12.72 -2.59
C SER A 34 -8.87 11.53 -3.03
N ALA A 35 -9.30 10.81 -4.06
CA ALA A 35 -8.51 9.74 -4.62
C ALA A 35 -7.19 10.36 -5.09
N SER A 36 -6.09 9.98 -4.44
CA SER A 36 -4.75 10.31 -4.94
C SER A 36 -4.60 9.70 -6.33
N PRO A 37 -3.84 10.33 -7.25
CA PRO A 37 -3.49 9.73 -8.53
C PRO A 37 -3.01 8.29 -8.30
N VAL A 38 -3.67 7.34 -8.95
CA VAL A 38 -3.33 5.92 -8.81
C VAL A 38 -2.24 5.63 -9.83
N ASP A 39 -1.05 5.29 -9.35
CA ASP A 39 0.05 4.86 -10.19
C ASP A 39 -0.28 3.49 -10.81
N GLN A 40 0.00 3.33 -12.12
CA GLN A 40 -0.22 2.08 -12.81
C GLN A 40 1.06 1.26 -12.80
N LEU A 41 1.02 0.13 -12.09
CA LEU A 41 2.11 -0.84 -12.05
C LEU A 41 1.82 -1.97 -13.03
N ASP A 42 2.60 -2.07 -14.11
CA ASP A 42 2.60 -3.21 -15.02
C ASP A 42 3.79 -4.13 -14.70
N LEU A 43 3.51 -5.32 -14.18
CA LEU A 43 4.52 -6.31 -13.83
C LEU A 43 4.58 -7.37 -14.92
N SER A 44 5.79 -7.62 -15.43
CA SER A 44 6.04 -8.70 -16.38
C SER A 44 5.54 -10.06 -15.85
N SER A 45 5.07 -10.93 -16.75
CA SER A 45 4.54 -12.26 -16.41
C SER A 45 5.50 -13.12 -15.58
N ALA A 46 6.82 -12.95 -15.78
CA ALA A 46 7.86 -13.59 -14.97
C ALA A 46 7.88 -13.12 -13.50
N ALA A 47 7.66 -11.83 -13.24
CA ALA A 47 7.65 -11.26 -11.88
C ALA A 47 6.42 -11.72 -11.08
N SER A 48 5.28 -11.92 -11.76
CA SER A 48 4.05 -12.46 -11.15
C SER A 48 4.20 -13.90 -10.63
N GLY A 49 5.18 -14.67 -11.15
CA GLY A 49 5.47 -16.03 -10.70
C GLY A 49 6.31 -16.08 -9.42
N VAL A 50 7.24 -15.13 -9.25
CA VAL A 50 8.19 -15.11 -8.12
C VAL A 50 7.47 -14.85 -6.80
N ASN A 51 6.49 -13.95 -6.78
CA ASN A 51 5.70 -13.65 -5.57
C ASN A 51 4.89 -14.88 -5.08
N ARG A 52 4.54 -15.81 -5.98
CA ARG A 52 3.88 -17.07 -5.58
C ARG A 52 4.85 -18.11 -5.01
N LEU A 53 6.12 -18.07 -5.43
CA LEU A 53 7.19 -18.90 -4.88
C LEU A 53 7.64 -18.41 -3.50
N GLU A 54 7.47 -17.12 -3.19
CA GLU A 54 7.69 -16.60 -1.83
C GLU A 54 6.65 -17.16 -0.84
N GLY A 55 5.46 -17.57 -1.29
CA GLY A 55 4.53 -18.36 -0.46
C GLY A 55 5.10 -19.73 -0.05
N ALA A 56 6.18 -20.18 -0.67
CA ALA A 56 6.91 -21.41 -0.36
C ALA A 56 8.21 -21.14 0.43
N ILE A 57 8.26 -20.09 1.27
CA ILE A 57 9.24 -20.07 2.38
C ILE A 57 9.09 -21.40 3.11
N ALA A 58 10.18 -22.13 3.30
CA ALA A 58 10.20 -23.49 3.86
C ALA A 58 9.29 -23.63 5.10
N GLY A 59 8.05 -24.08 4.87
CA GLY A 59 6.96 -24.00 5.86
C GLY A 59 5.59 -23.53 5.36
N GLY A 60 5.32 -23.43 4.05
CA GLY A 60 3.94 -23.42 3.53
C GLY A 60 3.15 -22.13 3.73
N GLY A 61 3.81 -20.97 3.83
CA GLY A 61 3.15 -19.66 3.93
C GLY A 61 2.43 -19.42 5.27
N GLU A 62 2.32 -20.43 6.13
CA GLU A 62 1.80 -20.29 7.49
C GLU A 62 2.87 -19.82 8.49
N ILE A 63 2.43 -18.98 9.43
CA ILE A 63 3.28 -18.53 10.53
C ILE A 63 3.62 -19.75 11.39
N ARG A 64 4.91 -20.06 11.51
CA ARG A 64 5.41 -21.11 12.40
C ARG A 64 5.34 -20.66 13.87
N VAL A 65 4.15 -20.73 14.45
CA VAL A 65 3.83 -20.21 15.80
C VAL A 65 4.79 -20.72 16.86
N ASP A 66 5.15 -22.00 16.83
CA ASP A 66 6.10 -22.59 17.79
C ASP A 66 7.47 -21.93 17.72
N ARG A 67 7.99 -21.72 16.49
CA ARG A 67 9.27 -21.07 16.26
C ARG A 67 9.24 -19.63 16.76
N VAL A 68 8.14 -18.92 16.53
CA VAL A 68 7.94 -17.54 17.01
C VAL A 68 7.90 -17.50 18.54
N ALA A 69 7.23 -18.45 19.18
CA ALA A 69 7.18 -18.54 20.64
C ALA A 69 8.58 -18.78 21.23
N ASP A 70 9.37 -19.69 20.65
CA ASP A 70 10.76 -19.94 21.06
C ASP A 70 11.64 -18.70 20.90
N LEU A 71 11.56 -18.02 19.76
CA LEU A 71 12.27 -16.78 19.49
C LEU A 71 11.92 -15.70 20.51
N ARG A 72 10.63 -15.52 20.82
CA ARG A 72 10.17 -14.56 21.82
C ARG A 72 10.76 -14.85 23.20
N ARG A 73 10.83 -16.11 23.62
CA ARG A 73 11.47 -16.48 24.90
C ARG A 73 12.97 -16.16 24.91
N GLN A 74 13.69 -16.45 23.82
CA GLN A 74 15.13 -16.16 23.71
C GLN A 74 15.43 -14.66 23.77
N ILE A 75 14.56 -13.85 23.15
CA ILE A 75 14.66 -12.38 23.20
C ILE A 75 14.38 -11.89 24.62
N ALA A 76 13.33 -12.39 25.26
CA ALA A 76 12.99 -12.01 26.63
C ALA A 76 14.08 -12.42 27.64
N SER A 77 14.80 -13.53 27.39
CA SER A 77 15.92 -13.96 28.22
C SER A 77 17.25 -13.25 27.90
N GLY A 78 17.29 -12.41 26.87
CA GLY A 78 18.51 -11.72 26.42
C GLY A 78 19.57 -12.64 25.77
N ASN A 79 19.24 -13.90 25.47
CA ASN A 79 20.17 -14.88 24.88
C ASN A 79 19.94 -15.06 23.38
N TYR A 80 19.33 -14.07 22.74
CA TYR A 80 19.07 -14.10 21.31
C TYR A 80 20.30 -13.74 20.50
N ASP A 81 21.06 -12.74 20.94
CA ASP A 81 22.23 -12.19 20.25
C ASP A 81 23.50 -12.89 20.68
N THR A 82 23.78 -14.02 20.03
CA THR A 82 25.04 -14.75 20.21
C THR A 82 26.01 -14.41 19.07
N PRO A 83 27.34 -14.46 19.29
CA PRO A 83 28.31 -14.11 18.26
C PRO A 83 28.13 -14.93 16.98
N GLU A 84 27.80 -16.22 17.10
CA GLU A 84 27.59 -17.11 15.96
C GLU A 84 26.37 -16.71 15.11
N LYS A 85 25.32 -16.20 15.75
CA LYS A 85 24.13 -15.71 15.04
C LYS A 85 24.41 -14.38 14.34
N LEU A 86 25.25 -13.53 14.93
CA LEU A 86 25.65 -12.25 14.34
C LEU A 86 26.52 -12.45 13.11
N ASP A 87 27.51 -13.35 13.18
CA ASP A 87 28.35 -13.71 12.03
C ASP A 87 27.50 -14.27 10.87
N ALA A 88 26.61 -15.22 11.18
CA ALA A 88 25.72 -15.79 10.17
C ALA A 88 24.71 -14.78 9.60
N ALA A 89 24.31 -13.78 10.39
CA ALA A 89 23.45 -12.69 9.92
C ALA A 89 24.21 -11.74 8.99
N LEU A 90 25.48 -11.45 9.31
CA LEU A 90 26.35 -10.62 8.48
C LEU A 90 26.61 -11.30 7.13
N ASP A 91 26.96 -12.59 7.12
CA ASP A 91 27.18 -13.34 5.88
C ASP A 91 25.94 -13.32 4.98
N ARG A 92 24.75 -13.60 5.55
CA ARG A 92 23.49 -13.53 4.79
C ARG A 92 23.19 -12.13 4.28
N MET A 93 23.50 -11.10 5.04
CA MET A 93 23.32 -9.72 4.61
C MET A 93 24.20 -9.45 3.38
N LEU A 94 25.47 -9.84 3.42
CA LEU A 94 26.40 -9.63 2.31
C LEU A 94 26.00 -10.45 1.07
N ASP A 95 25.55 -11.70 1.23
CA ASP A 95 25.02 -12.52 0.14
C ASP A 95 23.81 -11.89 -0.55
N GLN A 96 23.00 -11.09 0.16
CA GLN A 96 21.86 -10.39 -0.43
C GLN A 96 22.24 -9.14 -1.23
N LEU A 97 23.43 -8.56 -0.98
CA LEU A 97 23.91 -7.38 -1.70
C LEU A 97 24.71 -7.74 -2.97
N ALA A 98 25.23 -8.95 -3.08
CA ALA A 98 25.99 -9.44 -4.22
C ALA A 98 25.08 -9.84 -5.40
#